data_AF-A0A2V2RPF3-F1
#
_entry.id   AF-A0A2V2RPF3-F1
#
_cell.length_a   1.000
_cell.length_b   1.000
_cell.length_c   1.000
_cell.angle_alpha   90.00
_cell.angle_beta   90.00
_cell.angle_gamma   90.00
#
_symmetry.space_group_name_H-M   'P 1'
#
loop_
_entity.id
_entity.type
_entity.pdbx_description
1 polymer ?
#
loop_
_entity_poly.entity_id
_entity_poly.type
_entity_poly.pdbx_seq_one_letter_code
_entity_poly.pdbx_strand_id
1 'polypeptide(L)'
;MTQDSHLSFVQKPVYILSGMRLRNFFSWIACFLLFSSTAHAIHLQKVVNVSGIVSVTTAKDGSGRIFLVQQSGRIFILKGNTLVSTPFLNIASSISFGGERGLLGLAFHPNYKNNGFFYVDYTDLNGNVTV
;
A
#
# COMPACT_ATOMS: atom_id res chain seq x y z
N MET A 1 32.27 -37.70 -43.57
CA MET A 1 33.10 -36.88 -44.48
C MET A 1 32.14 -35.82 -45.00
N THR A 2 32.09 -34.60 -44.49
CA THR A 2 33.16 -33.65 -44.17
C THR A 2 32.73 -32.74 -43.02
N GLN A 3 33.71 -32.38 -42.19
CA GLN A 3 33.58 -31.61 -40.96
C GLN A 3 33.79 -30.13 -41.26
N ASP A 4 32.78 -29.31 -40.97
CA ASP A 4 32.88 -27.85 -40.88
C ASP A 4 33.74 -27.46 -39.69
N SER A 5 34.69 -26.53 -39.88
CA SER A 5 35.04 -25.53 -38.86
C SER A 5 36.10 -24.53 -39.34
N HIS A 6 36.04 -23.36 -38.69
CA HIS A 6 37.06 -22.32 -38.56
C HIS A 6 37.19 -21.27 -39.68
N LEU A 7 36.44 -20.19 -39.50
CA LEU A 7 36.76 -18.87 -40.01
C LEU A 7 37.97 -18.30 -39.26
N SER A 8 39.05 -18.03 -39.99
CA SER A 8 40.26 -17.38 -39.49
C SER A 8 40.27 -15.91 -39.87
N PHE A 9 40.49 -15.07 -38.86
CA PHE A 9 40.70 -13.64 -38.93
C PHE A 9 41.97 -13.28 -39.71
N VAL A 10 41.87 -12.39 -40.70
CA VAL A 10 43.02 -11.67 -41.30
C VAL A 10 42.67 -10.18 -41.37
N GLN A 11 43.44 -9.37 -40.63
CA GLN A 11 43.35 -7.91 -40.57
C GLN A 11 43.70 -7.25 -41.91
N LYS A 12 42.97 -6.17 -42.28
CA LYS A 12 43.52 -5.04 -43.05
C LYS A 12 42.90 -3.70 -42.58
N PRO A 13 43.64 -2.58 -42.68
CA PRO A 13 43.51 -1.44 -41.77
C PRO A 13 42.83 -0.22 -42.42
N VAL A 14 42.76 0.86 -41.62
CA VAL A 14 42.64 2.28 -42.00
C VAL A 14 41.23 2.89 -41.93
N TYR A 15 40.96 3.60 -40.83
CA TYR A 15 40.20 4.86 -40.88
C TYR A 15 41.07 5.99 -40.37
N ILE A 16 41.39 6.91 -41.29
CA ILE A 16 42.18 8.12 -41.08
C ILE A 16 41.40 9.05 -40.15
N LEU A 17 41.85 9.24 -38.91
CA LEU A 17 41.37 10.35 -38.06
C LEU A 17 42.23 11.59 -38.35
N SER A 18 41.99 12.21 -39.50
CA SER A 18 42.48 13.55 -39.77
C SER A 18 41.41 14.58 -39.38
N GLY A 19 41.66 15.34 -38.32
CA GLY A 19 41.13 16.71 -38.23
C GLY A 19 39.93 16.98 -37.31
N MET A 20 39.68 16.20 -36.26
CA MET A 20 38.77 16.66 -35.19
C MET A 20 39.53 17.56 -34.22
N ARG A 21 39.48 18.88 -34.49
CA ARG A 21 39.96 19.93 -33.59
C ARG A 21 39.31 19.76 -32.21
N LEU A 22 40.17 19.62 -31.19
CA LEU A 22 39.92 19.32 -29.77
C LEU A 22 38.99 20.31 -29.02
N ARG A 23 38.26 21.21 -29.69
CA ARG A 23 37.64 22.36 -29.03
C ARG A 23 36.17 22.20 -28.64
N ASN A 24 35.45 21.22 -29.20
CA ASN A 24 33.99 21.12 -29.03
C ASN A 24 33.48 19.72 -28.65
N PHE A 25 34.31 18.86 -28.04
CA PHE A 25 33.87 17.53 -27.57
C PHE A 25 33.14 17.53 -26.22
N PHE A 26 33.18 18.65 -25.49
CA PHE A 26 32.56 18.76 -24.17
C PHE A 26 31.04 18.97 -24.19
N SER A 27 30.45 19.28 -25.35
CA SER A 27 29.01 19.61 -25.43
C SER A 27 28.09 18.38 -25.55
N TRP A 28 28.58 17.23 -26.03
CA TRP A 28 27.69 16.09 -26.30
C TRP A 28 27.52 15.11 -25.11
N ILE A 29 28.48 15.04 -24.19
CA ILE A 29 28.34 14.25 -22.95
C ILE A 29 27.43 14.99 -21.94
N ALA A 30 27.39 16.32 -21.98
CA ALA A 30 26.57 17.12 -21.08
C ALA A 30 25.04 16.91 -21.28
N CYS A 31 24.59 16.50 -22.47
CA CYS A 31 23.17 16.28 -22.74
C CYS A 31 22.66 14.92 -22.23
N PHE A 32 23.54 13.92 -22.05
CA PHE A 32 23.14 12.58 -21.61
C PHE A 32 23.08 12.42 -20.08
N LEU A 33 23.55 13.42 -19.32
CA LEU A 33 23.54 13.41 -17.85
C LEU A 33 22.40 14.23 -17.22
N LEU A 34 21.52 14.85 -18.03
CA LEU A 34 20.49 15.78 -17.54
C LEU A 34 19.09 15.17 -17.35
N PHE A 35 18.90 13.88 -17.62
CA PHE A 35 17.67 13.16 -17.29
C PHE A 35 17.93 12.11 -16.22
N SER A 36 18.17 12.57 -14.99
CA SER A 36 18.06 11.67 -13.84
C SER A 36 16.58 11.50 -13.50
N SER A 37 15.99 10.35 -13.83
CA SER A 37 14.64 10.03 -13.36
C SER A 37 14.70 9.73 -11.85
N THR A 38 14.03 10.52 -11.02
CA THR A 38 13.82 10.13 -9.62
C THR A 38 12.90 8.91 -9.59
N ALA A 39 13.46 7.74 -9.27
CA ALA A 39 12.64 6.57 -8.96
C ALA A 39 11.84 6.88 -7.68
N HIS A 40 10.51 6.93 -7.79
CA HIS A 40 9.65 7.11 -6.63
C HIS A 40 9.48 5.75 -5.95
N ALA A 41 10.14 5.57 -4.80
CA ALA A 41 10.01 4.36 -4.01
C ALA A 41 8.75 4.42 -3.14
N ILE A 42 7.94 3.36 -3.19
CA ILE A 42 6.81 3.19 -2.26
C ILE A 42 7.38 2.59 -0.97
N HIS A 43 7.29 3.35 0.12
CA HIS A 43 7.69 2.88 1.44
C HIS A 43 6.46 2.59 2.29
N LEU A 44 6.44 1.42 2.92
CA LEU A 44 5.46 1.11 3.95
C LEU A 44 5.88 1.81 5.24
N GLN A 45 5.00 2.67 5.75
CA GLN A 45 5.12 3.24 7.08
C GLN A 45 4.15 2.53 8.02
N LYS A 46 4.67 1.94 9.09
CA LYS A 46 3.82 1.45 10.17
C LYS A 46 3.17 2.64 10.89
N VAL A 47 1.84 2.73 10.83
CA VAL A 47 1.09 3.82 11.48
C VAL A 47 0.72 3.46 12.92
N VAL A 48 0.30 2.21 13.16
CA VAL A 48 -0.13 1.73 14.47
C VAL A 48 0.19 0.24 14.63
N ASN A 49 0.40 -0.21 15.88
CA ASN A 49 0.58 -1.62 16.21
C ASN A 49 -0.73 -2.22 16.73
N VAL A 50 -1.50 -2.87 15.86
CA VAL A 50 -2.76 -3.56 16.18
C VAL A 50 -2.81 -4.92 15.50
N SER A 51 -3.61 -5.83 16.05
CA SER A 51 -3.80 -7.19 15.52
C SER A 51 -5.28 -7.56 15.46
N GLY A 52 -5.61 -8.52 14.60
CA GLY A 52 -6.98 -9.01 14.43
C GLY A 52 -7.92 -7.96 13.81
N ILE A 53 -7.38 -7.01 13.03
CA ILE A 53 -8.20 -6.06 12.27
C ILE A 53 -8.72 -6.74 11.02
N VAL A 54 -10.02 -6.69 10.82
CA VAL A 54 -10.73 -7.31 9.68
C VAL A 54 -11.32 -6.28 8.73
N SER A 55 -11.55 -5.05 9.19
CA SER A 55 -12.05 -3.96 8.35
C SER A 55 -11.51 -2.61 8.82
N VAL A 56 -11.31 -1.71 7.85
CA VAL A 56 -10.86 -0.33 8.06
C VAL A 56 -11.74 0.59 7.23
N THR A 57 -12.36 1.57 7.88
CA THR A 57 -13.28 2.49 7.18
C THR A 57 -13.28 3.89 7.81
N THR A 58 -14.00 4.82 7.20
CA THR A 58 -14.21 6.18 7.71
C THR A 58 -15.71 6.47 7.78
N ALA A 59 -16.09 7.36 8.68
CA ALA A 59 -17.48 7.79 8.81
C ALA A 59 -17.92 8.81 7.75
N LYS A 60 -16.99 9.30 6.91
CA LYS A 60 -17.22 10.36 5.90
C LYS A 60 -17.93 11.60 6.47
N ASP A 61 -17.73 11.89 7.76
CA ASP A 61 -18.37 12.99 8.51
C ASP A 61 -17.51 14.27 8.58
N GLY A 62 -16.33 14.26 7.94
CA GLY A 62 -15.35 15.36 7.99
C GLY A 62 -14.43 15.34 9.21
N SER A 63 -14.56 14.37 10.12
CA SER A 63 -13.75 14.31 11.35
C SER A 63 -12.31 13.79 11.14
N GLY A 64 -12.02 13.19 9.99
CA GLY A 64 -10.74 12.54 9.70
C GLY A 64 -10.47 11.28 10.54
N ARG A 65 -11.50 10.73 11.21
CA ARG A 65 -11.38 9.49 11.99
C ARG A 65 -11.36 8.27 11.07
N ILE A 66 -10.42 7.38 11.36
CA ILE A 66 -10.35 6.03 10.78
C ILE A 66 -10.83 5.05 11.86
N PHE A 67 -11.75 4.16 11.48
CA PHE A 67 -12.31 3.15 12.36
C PHE A 67 -11.68 1.80 12.02
N LEU A 68 -11.10 1.17 13.02
CA LEU A 68 -10.42 -0.13 12.92
C LEU A 68 -11.31 -1.18 13.57
N VAL A 69 -11.88 -2.08 12.78
CA VAL A 69 -12.77 -3.15 13.24
C VAL A 69 -11.92 -4.36 13.64
N GLN A 70 -11.95 -4.71 14.92
CA GLN A 70 -11.24 -5.87 15.46
C GLN A 70 -12.19 -7.06 15.61
N GLN A 71 -11.78 -8.22 15.08
CA GLN A 71 -12.57 -9.47 15.08
C GLN A 71 -13.09 -9.86 16.46
N SER A 72 -12.34 -9.55 17.52
CA SER A 72 -12.70 -9.83 18.92
C SER A 72 -13.75 -8.87 19.51
N GLY A 73 -14.44 -8.08 18.69
CA GLY A 73 -15.64 -7.33 19.08
C GLY A 73 -15.40 -5.89 19.50
N ARG A 74 -14.29 -5.30 19.06
CA ARG A 74 -13.94 -3.90 19.38
C ARG A 74 -13.78 -3.09 18.11
N ILE A 75 -14.23 -1.84 18.14
CA ILE A 75 -13.94 -0.85 17.10
C ILE A 75 -13.09 0.23 17.73
N PHE A 76 -11.89 0.45 17.21
CA PHE A 76 -11.01 1.53 17.66
C PHE A 76 -11.03 2.71 16.70
N ILE A 77 -10.72 3.90 17.22
CA ILE A 77 -10.52 5.10 16.40
C ILE A 77 -9.03 5.38 16.30
N LEU A 78 -8.55 5.53 15.08
CA LEU A 78 -7.27 6.14 14.77
C LEU A 78 -7.54 7.58 14.29
N LYS A 79 -6.98 8.57 14.98
CA LYS A 79 -7.07 9.99 14.63
C LYS A 79 -5.66 10.50 14.34
N GLY A 80 -5.38 10.78 13.06
CA GLY A 80 -4.01 10.99 12.62
C GLY A 80 -3.16 9.74 12.87
N ASN A 81 -2.10 9.88 13.67
CA ASN A 81 -1.20 8.78 14.05
C ASN A 81 -1.43 8.27 15.48
N THR A 82 -2.53 8.69 16.13
CA THR A 82 -2.83 8.33 17.52
C THR A 82 -4.03 7.39 17.58
N LEU A 83 -3.80 6.21 18.16
CA LEU A 83 -4.86 5.27 18.50
C LEU A 83 -5.56 5.74 19.78
N VAL A 84 -6.87 5.95 19.71
CA VAL A 84 -7.67 6.29 20.89
C VAL A 84 -7.81 5.03 21.77
N SER A 85 -7.47 5.16 23.06
CA SER A 85 -7.45 4.04 24.00
C SER A 85 -8.83 3.46 24.27
N THR A 86 -9.84 4.33 24.39
CA THR A 86 -11.24 3.92 24.53
C THR A 86 -11.80 3.48 23.18
N PRO A 87 -12.32 2.25 23.05
CA PRO A 87 -12.95 1.81 21.81
C PRO A 87 -14.23 2.61 21.55
N PHE A 88 -14.52 2.86 20.27
CA PHE A 88 -15.79 3.42 19.80
C PHE A 88 -16.97 2.49 20.11
N LEU A 89 -16.75 1.18 19.96
CA LEU A 89 -17.71 0.13 20.29
C LEU A 89 -16.98 -1.04 20.93
N ASN A 90 -17.58 -1.63 21.97
CA ASN A 90 -17.11 -2.87 22.55
C ASN A 90 -18.29 -3.80 22.83
N ILE A 91 -18.40 -4.85 22.02
CA ILE A 91 -19.41 -5.91 22.13
C ILE A 91 -18.76 -7.28 22.36
N ALA A 92 -17.50 -7.32 22.82
CA ALA A 92 -16.73 -8.56 22.99
C ALA A 92 -17.43 -9.60 23.89
N SER A 93 -18.29 -9.16 24.81
CA SER A 93 -19.07 -10.05 25.68
C SER A 93 -20.28 -10.71 25.01
N SER A 94 -20.67 -10.25 23.82
CA SER A 94 -21.91 -10.63 23.14
C SER A 94 -21.68 -11.42 21.84
N ILE A 95 -20.42 -11.75 21.55
CA ILE A 95 -20.02 -12.38 20.28
C ILE A 95 -19.14 -13.61 20.51
N SER A 96 -19.16 -14.52 19.54
CA SER A 96 -18.12 -15.55 19.39
C SER A 96 -17.15 -15.13 18.27
N PHE A 97 -15.86 -15.45 18.39
CA PHE A 97 -14.86 -15.06 17.38
C PHE A 97 -13.86 -16.18 17.05
N GLY A 98 -13.32 -16.13 15.83
CA GLY A 98 -12.37 -17.11 15.29
C GLY A 98 -12.85 -17.73 13.99
N GLY A 99 -11.93 -18.06 13.07
CA GLY A 99 -12.28 -18.37 11.68
C GLY A 99 -12.94 -17.15 11.04
N GLU A 100 -14.12 -17.31 10.46
CA GLU A 100 -14.95 -16.21 9.95
C GLU A 100 -15.94 -15.67 10.99
N ARG A 101 -15.90 -16.14 12.25
CA ARG A 101 -16.75 -15.60 13.32
C ARG A 101 -16.11 -14.37 13.94
N GLY A 102 -16.94 -13.45 14.43
CA GLY A 102 -16.50 -12.28 15.17
C GLY A 102 -17.30 -11.04 14.75
N LEU A 103 -16.76 -9.87 15.06
CA LEU A 103 -17.21 -8.61 14.46
C LEU A 103 -16.47 -8.41 13.13
N LEU A 104 -17.19 -8.36 12.02
CA LEU A 104 -16.60 -8.48 10.68
C LEU A 104 -16.71 -7.21 9.83
N GLY A 105 -17.74 -6.40 10.04
CA GLY A 105 -17.91 -5.17 9.29
C GLY A 105 -18.53 -4.03 10.08
N LEU A 106 -18.46 -2.86 9.43
CA LEU A 106 -18.93 -1.58 9.93
C LEU A 106 -19.35 -0.73 8.73
N ALA A 107 -20.59 -0.27 8.75
CA ALA A 107 -21.11 0.68 7.77
C ALA A 107 -21.69 1.90 8.46
N PHE A 108 -21.25 3.09 8.09
CA PHE A 108 -21.85 4.33 8.54
C PHE A 108 -23.01 4.71 7.62
N HIS A 109 -24.11 5.18 8.20
CA HIS A 109 -25.21 5.74 7.42
C HIS A 109 -24.71 6.95 6.61
N PRO A 110 -25.16 7.18 5.36
CA PRO A 110 -24.71 8.33 4.56
C PRO A 110 -24.89 9.69 5.26
N ASN A 111 -25.91 9.80 6.10
CA ASN A 111 -26.21 10.95 6.95
C ASN A 111 -25.67 10.85 8.40
N TYR A 112 -24.65 10.02 8.66
CA TYR A 112 -24.13 9.73 10.01
C TYR A 112 -23.77 11.00 10.80
N LYS A 113 -23.24 12.04 10.14
CA LYS A 113 -22.93 13.32 10.76
C LYS A 113 -24.13 13.93 11.51
N ASN A 114 -25.35 13.69 11.01
CA ASN A 114 -26.57 14.26 11.55
C ASN A 114 -27.41 13.27 12.37
N ASN A 115 -27.37 11.97 12.05
CA ASN A 115 -28.23 10.97 12.71
C ASN A 115 -27.50 9.97 13.61
N GLY A 116 -26.17 9.90 13.55
CA GLY A 116 -25.37 8.99 14.38
C GLY A 116 -25.55 7.50 14.08
N PHE A 117 -26.27 7.12 13.01
CA PHE A 117 -26.51 5.70 12.70
C PHE A 117 -25.31 5.03 12.02
N PHE A 118 -24.95 3.88 12.54
CA PHE A 118 -24.00 2.95 11.96
C PHE A 118 -24.49 1.52 12.23
N TYR A 119 -23.99 0.58 11.45
CA TYR A 119 -24.40 -0.82 11.45
C TYR A 119 -23.16 -1.69 11.52
N VAL A 120 -23.28 -2.85 12.17
CA VAL A 120 -22.20 -3.80 12.36
C VAL A 120 -22.72 -5.20 12.11
N ASP A 121 -21.97 -6.00 11.35
CA ASP A 121 -22.26 -7.42 11.20
C ASP A 121 -21.33 -8.25 12.09
N TYR A 122 -21.91 -9.16 12.86
CA TYR A 122 -21.18 -10.00 13.79
C TYR A 122 -21.80 -11.37 14.00
N THR A 123 -21.00 -12.31 14.51
CA THR A 123 -21.48 -13.61 14.99
C THR A 123 -21.80 -13.55 16.49
N ASP A 124 -23.04 -13.84 16.88
CA ASP A 124 -23.44 -13.89 18.28
C ASP A 124 -22.80 -15.08 19.05
N LEU A 125 -23.13 -15.23 20.33
CA LEU A 125 -22.63 -16.34 21.17
C LEU A 125 -23.16 -17.72 20.75
N ASN A 126 -24.27 -17.78 20.03
CA ASN A 126 -24.88 -19.01 19.53
C ASN A 126 -24.35 -19.39 18.13
N GLY A 127 -23.55 -18.54 17.51
CA GLY A 127 -23.03 -18.75 16.16
C GLY A 127 -23.89 -18.15 15.04
N ASN A 128 -24.93 -17.37 15.37
CA ASN A 128 -25.80 -16.73 14.38
C ASN A 128 -25.18 -15.43 13.88
N VAL A 129 -25.40 -15.11 12.60
CA VAL A 129 -25.04 -13.81 12.03
C VAL A 129 -26.12 -12.78 12.41
N THR A 130 -25.67 -11.65 12.95
CA THR A 130 -26.49 -10.46 13.29
C THR A 130 -25.97 -9.26 12.52
N VAL A 131 -26.86 -8.35 12.10
CA VAL A 131 -26.56 -7.10 11.37
C VAL A 131 -27.32 -5.92 12.00
#